data_AF-A0A660ZK55-F1
#
_entry.id   AF-A0A660ZK55-F1
#
_cell.length_a   1.000
_cell.length_b   1.000
_cell.length_c   1.000
_cell.angle_alpha   90.00
_cell.angle_beta   90.00
_cell.angle_gamma   90.00
#
_symmetry.space_group_name_H-M   'P 1'
#
loop_
_entity.id
_entity.type
_entity.pdbx_description
1 polymer ?
#
loop_
_entity_poly.entity_id
_entity_poly.type
_entity_poly.pdbx_seq_one_letter_code
_entity_poly.pdbx_strand_id
1 'polypeptide(L)'
;PMSVLYMLSDLSWFLGKRLAKVPYVSLVNILLGKEVVKEYIQHIDEKKIAREAVSLLLDPDLYRKKKEELRQLRQILGAGGATKKAAMRIAELLG
;
A
#
# COMPACT_ATOMS: atom_id res chain seq x y z
N PRO A 1 -8.08 2.37 -8.26
CA PRO A 1 -8.06 2.97 -6.90
C PRO A 1 -8.53 1.94 -5.88
N MET A 2 -8.06 2.02 -4.63
CA MET A 2 -8.39 1.06 -3.58
C MET A 2 -8.31 1.73 -2.20
N SER A 3 -8.90 1.08 -1.19
CA SER A 3 -8.70 1.38 0.23
C SER A 3 -8.19 0.13 0.95
N VAL A 4 -7.43 0.31 2.03
CA VAL A 4 -6.84 -0.78 2.80
C VAL A 4 -7.45 -0.80 4.19
N LEU A 5 -7.92 -1.97 4.61
CA LEU A 5 -8.45 -2.22 5.95
C LEU A 5 -7.51 -3.21 6.64
N TYR A 6 -7.11 -2.91 7.87
CA TYR A 6 -6.25 -3.77 8.67
C TYR A 6 -6.82 -3.94 10.07
N MET A 7 -7.25 -5.16 10.37
CA MET A 7 -7.86 -5.53 11.65
C MET A 7 -7.16 -6.78 12.18
N LEU A 8 -6.73 -6.74 13.43
CA LEU A 8 -6.12 -7.86 14.13
C LEU A 8 -6.81 -8.06 15.48
N SER A 9 -6.53 -9.18 16.14
CA SER A 9 -6.81 -9.29 17.58
C SER A 9 -5.96 -8.28 18.36
N ASP A 10 -6.46 -7.83 19.51
CA ASP A 10 -5.80 -6.79 20.33
C ASP A 10 -4.35 -7.15 20.70
N LEU A 11 -4.10 -8.42 21.03
CA LEU A 11 -2.76 -8.91 21.35
C LEU A 11 -1.83 -8.83 20.13
N SER A 12 -2.31 -9.30 18.97
CA SER A 12 -1.56 -9.23 17.72
C SER A 12 -1.28 -7.78 17.31
N TRP A 13 -2.25 -6.89 17.51
CA TRP A 13 -2.07 -5.46 17.26
C TRP A 13 -1.03 -4.84 18.20
N PHE A 14 -1.10 -5.13 19.49
CA PHE A 14 -0.19 -4.61 20.50
C PHE A 14 1.27 -4.99 20.21
N LEU A 15 1.49 -6.23 19.77
CA LEU A 15 2.82 -6.72 19.37
C LEU A 15 3.22 -6.15 18.01
N GLY A 16 2.35 -6.25 17.00
CA GLY A 16 2.58 -5.77 15.65
C GLY A 16 2.93 -4.29 15.60
N LYS A 17 2.21 -3.44 16.35
CA LYS A 17 2.48 -2.00 16.44
C LYS A 17 3.84 -1.67 17.05
N ARG A 18 4.36 -2.49 17.96
CA ARG A 18 5.70 -2.27 18.54
C ARG A 18 6.83 -2.71 17.62
N LEU A 19 6.58 -3.74 16.81
CA LEU A 19 7.57 -4.28 15.88
C LEU A 19 7.62 -3.48 14.58
N ALA A 20 6.47 -3.07 14.07
CA ALA A 20 6.36 -2.29 12.84
C ALA A 20 6.71 -0.81 13.09
N LYS A 21 7.93 -0.40 12.71
CA LYS A 21 8.40 0.99 12.75
C LYS A 21 8.19 1.72 11.41
N VAL A 22 7.04 1.51 10.78
CA VAL A 22 6.71 2.11 9.48
C VAL A 22 5.55 3.08 9.61
N PRO A 23 5.54 4.20 8.85
CA PRO A 23 4.50 5.24 8.96
C PRO A 23 3.16 4.82 8.32
N TYR A 24 3.17 3.79 7.48
CA TYR A 24 2.02 3.29 6.73
C TYR A 24 1.98 1.77 6.75
N VAL A 25 0.79 1.18 6.64
CA VAL A 25 0.61 -0.29 6.55
C VAL A 25 0.64 -0.76 5.09
N SER A 26 0.07 0.02 4.17
CA SER A 26 0.05 -0.38 2.76
C SER A 26 1.40 -0.17 2.10
N LEU A 27 1.82 -1.16 1.31
CA LEU A 27 3.05 -1.06 0.53
C LEU A 27 3.01 0.16 -0.42
N VAL A 28 1.82 0.50 -0.94
CA VAL A 28 1.61 1.67 -1.78
C VAL A 28 2.04 2.96 -1.08
N ASN A 29 1.51 3.21 0.12
CA ASN A 29 1.81 4.44 0.85
C ASN A 29 3.24 4.45 1.39
N ILE A 30 3.78 3.29 1.79
CA ILE A 30 5.20 3.15 2.19
C ILE A 30 6.11 3.57 1.04
N LEU A 31 5.91 3.01 -0.17
CA LEU A 31 6.75 3.29 -1.33
C LEU A 31 6.62 4.74 -1.81
N LEU A 32 5.43 5.33 -1.73
CA LEU A 32 5.18 6.70 -2.17
C LEU A 32 5.47 7.76 -1.09
N GLY A 33 5.72 7.34 0.15
CA GLY A 33 6.00 8.24 1.28
C GLY A 33 4.85 9.18 1.65
N LYS A 34 3.63 8.90 1.18
CA LYS A 34 2.42 9.70 1.44
C LYS A 34 1.16 8.83 1.42
N GLU A 35 0.09 9.32 2.02
CA GLU A 35 -1.21 8.65 1.99
C GLU A 35 -1.89 8.81 0.60
N VAL A 36 -1.64 7.85 -0.30
CA VAL A 36 -2.31 7.75 -1.60
C VAL A 36 -3.57 6.90 -1.50
N VAL A 37 -3.54 5.79 -0.77
CA VAL A 37 -4.71 4.98 -0.46
C VAL A 37 -5.14 5.19 0.98
N LYS A 38 -6.45 5.29 1.24
CA LYS A 38 -6.98 5.40 2.60
C LYS A 38 -6.70 4.11 3.37
N GLU A 39 -6.15 4.25 4.58
CA GLU A 39 -5.86 3.13 5.48
C GLU A 39 -6.76 3.21 6.73
N TYR A 40 -7.52 2.15 6.99
CA TYR A 40 -8.35 1.99 8.18
C TYR A 40 -7.71 0.95 9.09
N ILE A 41 -7.26 1.35 10.28
CA ILE A 41 -6.42 0.52 11.15
C ILE A 41 -7.11 0.29 12.50
N GLN A 42 -7.35 -0.98 12.84
CA GLN A 42 -8.03 -1.50 14.04
C GLN A 42 -9.45 -1.00 14.25
N HIS A 43 -9.64 0.29 14.50
CA HIS A 43 -10.96 0.88 14.70
C HIS A 43 -11.54 1.29 13.35
N ILE A 44 -12.40 0.43 12.84
CA ILE A 44 -12.98 0.55 11.51
C ILE A 44 -14.40 1.11 11.65
N ASP A 45 -14.66 2.24 10.98
CA ASP A 45 -15.98 2.85 10.84
C ASP A 45 -16.53 2.50 9.45
N GLU A 46 -17.49 1.59 9.41
CA GLU A 46 -18.10 1.08 8.18
C GLU A 46 -18.74 2.19 7.34
N LYS A 47 -19.28 3.24 7.97
CA LYS A 47 -19.89 4.37 7.26
C LYS A 47 -18.83 5.22 6.57
N LYS A 48 -17.64 5.35 7.14
CA LYS A 48 -16.52 6.06 6.47
C LYS A 48 -16.00 5.25 5.29
N ILE A 49 -15.85 3.93 5.44
CA ILE A 49 -15.42 3.07 4.32
C ILE A 49 -16.41 3.10 3.18
N ALA A 50 -17.71 2.95 3.47
CA ALA A 50 -18.74 2.97 2.46
C ALA A 50 -18.75 4.31 1.71
N ARG A 51 -18.63 5.43 2.44
CA ARG A 51 -18.54 6.77 1.82
C ARG A 51 -17.31 6.91 0.93
N GLU A 52 -16.14 6.45 1.37
CA GLU A 52 -14.92 6.48 0.55
C GLU A 52 -15.08 5.62 -0.70
N ALA A 53 -15.61 4.40 -0.57
CA ALA A 53 -15.84 3.50 -1.69
C ALA A 53 -16.82 4.10 -2.71
N VAL A 54 -17.93 4.65 -2.25
CA VAL A 54 -18.91 5.34 -3.11
C VAL A 54 -18.29 6.56 -3.79
N SER A 55 -17.50 7.37 -3.06
CA SER A 55 -16.82 8.53 -3.64
C SER A 55 -15.84 8.10 -4.74
N LEU A 56 -15.04 7.05 -4.51
CA LEU A 56 -14.13 6.52 -5.52
C LEU A 56 -14.84 5.95 -6.76
N LEU A 57 -16.07 5.47 -6.62
CA LEU A 57 -16.87 4.91 -7.71
C LEU A 57 -17.60 6.00 -8.51
N LEU A 58 -18.14 7.02 -7.84
CA LEU A 58 -19.03 8.01 -8.44
C LEU A 58 -18.36 9.33 -8.79
N ASP A 59 -17.20 9.65 -8.20
CA ASP A 59 -16.42 10.84 -8.53
C ASP A 59 -15.30 10.49 -9.53
N PRO A 60 -15.47 10.80 -10.83
CA PRO A 60 -14.49 10.47 -11.86
C PRO A 60 -13.18 11.26 -11.72
N ASP A 61 -13.20 12.46 -11.14
CA ASP A 61 -12.01 13.28 -10.96
C ASP A 61 -11.15 12.75 -9.80
N LEU A 62 -11.80 12.40 -8.68
CA LEU A 62 -11.13 11.70 -7.58
C LEU A 62 -10.53 10.37 -8.07
N TYR A 63 -11.30 9.58 -8.82
CA TYR A 63 -10.84 8.32 -9.39
C TYR A 63 -9.60 8.51 -10.27
N ARG A 64 -9.64 9.49 -11.20
CA ARG A 64 -8.53 9.82 -12.10
C ARG A 64 -7.30 10.26 -11.32
N LYS A 65 -7.47 11.16 -10.35
CA LYS A 65 -6.38 11.63 -9.48
C LYS A 65 -5.70 10.45 -8.78
N LYS A 66 -6.48 9.58 -8.12
CA LYS A 66 -5.94 8.40 -7.43
C LYS A 66 -5.27 7.42 -8.40
N LYS A 67 -5.81 7.24 -9.60
CA LYS A 67 -5.19 6.40 -10.64
C LYS A 67 -3.85 6.96 -11.10
N GLU A 68 -3.73 8.28 -11.21
CA GLU A 68 -2.46 8.93 -11.57
C GLU A 68 -1.42 8.83 -10.46
N GLU A 69 -1.81 9.04 -9.20
CA GLU A 69 -0.90 8.82 -8.06
C GLU A 69 -0.38 7.37 -8.03
N LEU A 70 -1.24 6.39 -8.30
CA LEU A 70 -0.83 4.99 -8.38
C LEU A 70 0.08 4.68 -9.58
N ARG A 71 0.03 5.45 -10.67
CA ARG A 71 0.97 5.25 -11.80
C ARG A 71 2.41 5.53 -11.40
N GLN A 72 2.64 6.40 -10.42
CA GLN A 72 3.98 6.69 -9.89
C GLN A 72 4.65 5.43 -9.29
N LEU A 73 3.88 4.48 -8.75
CA LEU A 73 4.42 3.19 -8.27
C LEU A 73 5.14 2.41 -9.35
N ARG A 74 4.67 2.47 -10.60
CA ARG A 74 5.29 1.74 -11.71
C ARG A 74 6.71 2.24 -11.99
N GLN A 75 6.98 3.53 -11.75
CA GLN A 75 8.32 4.09 -11.88
C GLN A 75 9.24 3.58 -10.78
N ILE A 76 8.74 3.48 -9.54
CA ILE A 76 9.50 2.98 -8.38
C ILE A 76 9.81 1.48 -8.52
N LEU A 77 8.81 0.68 -8.91
CA LEU A 77 8.95 -0.78 -9.07
C LEU A 77 9.77 -1.15 -10.33
N GLY A 78 9.88 -0.22 -11.28
CA GLY A 78 10.59 -0.40 -12.54
C GLY A 78 9.88 -1.34 -13.52
N ALA A 79 10.60 -1.72 -14.59
CA ALA A 79 10.07 -2.55 -15.67
C ALA A 79 10.03 -4.07 -15.34
N GLY A 80 10.26 -4.45 -14.08
CA GLY A 80 10.32 -5.85 -13.65
C GLY A 80 11.71 -6.47 -13.77
N GLY A 81 11.75 -7.81 -13.87
CA GLY A 81 13.00 -8.58 -13.95
C GLY A 81 13.69 -8.82 -12.61
N ALA A 82 13.00 -8.60 -11.48
CA ALA A 82 13.56 -8.77 -10.14
C ALA A 82 14.20 -10.16 -9.94
N THR A 83 13.51 -11.23 -10.33
CA THR A 83 14.03 -12.61 -10.23
C THR A 83 15.30 -12.80 -11.05
N LYS A 84 15.34 -12.29 -12.29
CA LYS A 84 16.54 -12.38 -13.15
C LYS A 84 17.72 -11.62 -12.55
N LYS A 85 17.48 -10.39 -12.07
CA LYS A 85 18.50 -9.58 -11.39
C LYS A 85 19.03 -10.29 -10.14
N ALA A 86 18.15 -10.89 -9.34
CA ALA A 86 18.54 -11.66 -8.16
C ALA A 86 19.39 -12.89 -8.55
N ALA A 87 18.97 -13.67 -9.55
CA ALA A 87 19.72 -14.83 -10.03
C ALA A 87 21.11 -14.45 -10.56
N MET A 88 21.21 -13.38 -11.36
CA MET A 88 22.51 -12.85 -11.83
C MET A 88 23.39 -12.44 -10.67
N ARG A 89 22.84 -11.75 -9.66
CA ARG A 89 23.63 -11.30 -8.51
C ARG A 89 24.12 -12.46 -7.64
N ILE A 90 23.34 -13.53 -7.52
CA ILE A 90 23.77 -14.76 -6.83
C ILE A 90 24.89 -15.44 -7.62
N ALA A 91 24.74 -15.57 -8.94
CA ALA A 91 25.78 -16.16 -9.80
C ALA A 91 27.11 -15.39 -9.73
N GLU A 92 27.06 -14.05 -9.70
CA GLU A 92 28.24 -13.18 -9.50
C GLU A 92 28.94 -13.39 -8.15
N LEU A 93 28.21 -13.80 -7.10
CA LEU A 93 28.80 -14.05 -5.77
C LEU A 93 29.41 -15.46 -5.65
N LEU A 94 29.06 -16.37 -6.57
CA LEU A 94 29.51 -17.76 -6.58
C LEU A 94 30.67 -18.02 -7.57
N GLY A 95 30.93 -17.08 -8.48
CA GLY A 95 32.13 -17.04 -9.32
C GLY A 95 33.25 -16.23 -8.68
#